data_AF-A0A098G1G1-F1
#
_entry.id   AF-A0A098G1G1-F1
#
_cell.length_a   1.000
_cell.length_b   1.000
_cell.length_c   1.000
_cell.angle_alpha   90.00
_cell.angle_beta   90.00
_cell.angle_gamma   90.00
#
_symmetry.space_group_name_H-M   'P 1'
#
loop_
_entity.id
_entity.type
_entity.pdbx_description
1 polymer ?
#
loop_
_entity_poly.entity_id
_entity_poly.type
_entity_poly.pdbx_seq_one_letter_code
_entity_poly.pdbx_strand_id
1 'polypeptide(L)'
;MKERLLLVLMTVMLCYTNLSHADYIFHSNNTNSCEHISGSWAGKGQAYNWILGSCKYHGSGTVSIPDKDGNFAITVSAYKDSGSSLCPNHSAKQLHGVCINGEVTIHTEFGNLLGTFSEHEGNAQGTLYVAPGIDAKIEIQFQRTE
;
A
#
# COMPACT_ATOMS: atom_id res chain seq x y z
N MET A 1 22.36 -0.17 47.16
CA MET A 1 22.81 -0.57 45.80
C MET A 1 21.71 -1.27 44.97
N LYS A 2 20.42 -0.96 45.18
CA LYS A 2 19.30 -1.57 44.44
C LYS A 2 18.51 -0.57 43.60
N GLU A 3 18.53 0.71 43.97
CA GLU A 3 17.77 1.76 43.27
C GLU A 3 18.50 2.35 42.05
N ARG A 4 19.85 2.30 42.03
CA ARG A 4 20.62 2.74 40.85
C ARG A 4 20.56 1.75 39.69
N LEU A 5 20.06 0.53 39.90
CA LEU A 5 19.90 -0.49 38.85
C LEU A 5 18.63 -0.28 38.02
N LEU A 6 17.58 0.31 38.62
CA LEU A 6 16.29 0.55 37.96
C LEU A 6 16.35 1.71 36.95
N LEU A 7 17.23 2.69 37.17
CA LEU A 7 17.43 3.82 36.24
C LEU A 7 18.19 3.43 34.97
N VAL A 8 19.05 2.40 35.03
CA VAL A 8 19.79 1.90 33.85
C VAL A 8 18.90 1.04 32.95
N LEU A 9 17.86 0.40 33.51
CA LEU A 9 16.97 -0.46 32.73
C LEU A 9 15.93 0.30 31.90
N MET A 10 15.60 1.55 32.24
CA MET A 10 14.63 2.35 31.46
C MET A 10 15.23 3.04 30.23
N THR A 11 16.56 3.21 30.15
CA THR A 11 17.20 3.92 29.02
C THR A 11 17.42 3.06 27.77
N VAL A 12 17.20 1.74 27.82
CA VAL A 12 17.40 0.85 26.66
C VAL A 12 16.11 0.66 25.84
N MET A 13 14.97 1.20 26.28
CA MET A 13 13.68 1.05 25.60
C MET A 13 13.32 2.19 24.62
N LEU A 14 14.31 3.00 24.23
CA LEU A 14 14.13 4.10 23.25
C LEU A 14 14.69 3.78 21.85
N CYS A 15 15.14 2.55 21.59
CA CYS A 15 15.80 2.20 20.32
C CYS A 15 14.95 1.38 19.33
N TYR A 16 13.63 1.31 19.49
CA TYR A 16 12.74 0.65 18.52
C TYR A 16 11.81 1.65 17.84
N THR A 17 12.37 2.56 17.06
CA THR A 17 11.64 3.12 15.91
C THR A 17 12.56 3.10 14.71
N ASN A 18 12.97 1.90 14.28
CA ASN A 18 13.06 1.72 12.83
C ASN A 18 11.62 1.92 12.37
N LEU A 19 11.30 3.13 11.90
CA LEU A 19 10.23 3.31 10.94
C LEU A 19 10.60 2.37 9.79
N SER A 20 10.16 1.11 9.86
CA SER A 20 10.12 0.28 8.67
C SER A 20 9.09 0.99 7.81
N HIS A 21 9.55 1.91 6.97
CA HIS A 21 8.72 2.55 5.98
C HIS A 21 8.02 1.42 5.24
N ALA A 22 6.69 1.46 5.26
CA ALA A 22 5.89 0.47 4.59
C ALA A 22 5.74 1.02 3.17
N ASP A 23 6.23 0.28 2.19
CA ASP A 23 6.24 0.78 0.82
C ASP A 23 5.41 -0.14 -0.07
N TYR A 24 4.67 0.45 -1.00
CA TYR A 24 4.15 -0.28 -2.13
C TYR A 24 5.08 -0.06 -3.30
N ILE A 25 5.68 -1.15 -3.81
CA ILE A 25 6.64 -1.12 -4.90
C ILE A 25 6.04 -1.87 -6.09
N PHE A 26 5.99 -1.20 -7.24
CA PHE A 26 5.52 -1.79 -8.49
C PHE A 26 6.61 -1.63 -9.55
N HIS A 27 6.98 -2.74 -10.19
CA HIS A 27 7.99 -2.72 -11.24
C HIS A 27 7.36 -2.85 -12.62
N SER A 28 7.86 -2.10 -13.57
CA SER A 28 7.58 -2.29 -14.99
C SER A 28 8.82 -2.78 -15.72
N ASN A 29 8.62 -3.60 -16.75
CA ASN A 29 9.70 -4.06 -17.62
C ASN A 29 10.18 -2.99 -18.61
N ASN A 30 9.47 -1.84 -18.68
CA ASN A 30 9.83 -0.71 -19.53
C ASN A 30 10.20 0.50 -18.66
N THR A 31 11.39 1.05 -18.90
CA THR A 31 11.92 2.20 -18.14
C THR A 31 11.11 3.48 -18.38
N ASN A 32 10.39 3.56 -19.51
CA ASN A 32 9.54 4.70 -19.85
C ASN A 32 8.11 4.58 -19.29
N SER A 33 7.78 3.50 -18.56
CA SER A 33 6.43 3.27 -18.04
C SER A 33 5.92 4.37 -17.10
N CYS A 34 6.81 5.21 -16.55
CA CYS A 34 6.42 6.36 -15.73
C CYS A 34 5.63 7.43 -16.52
N GLU A 35 5.81 7.53 -17.83
CA GLU A 35 4.98 8.43 -18.66
C GLU A 35 3.53 7.94 -18.75
N HIS A 36 3.33 6.64 -18.54
CA HIS A 36 2.06 5.94 -18.69
C HIS A 36 1.46 5.51 -17.35
N ILE A 37 1.79 6.15 -16.22
CA ILE A 37 1.09 5.86 -14.95
C ILE A 37 -0.13 6.76 -14.73
N SER A 38 -0.13 7.98 -15.27
CA SER A 38 -1.17 8.98 -15.00
C SER A 38 -2.50 8.63 -15.66
N GLY A 39 -3.60 8.89 -14.97
CA GLY A 39 -4.95 8.65 -15.46
C GLY A 39 -5.79 7.81 -14.51
N SER A 40 -6.89 7.30 -15.03
CA SER A 40 -7.89 6.56 -14.27
C SER A 40 -7.64 5.05 -14.33
N TRP A 41 -7.82 4.41 -13.20
CA TRP A 41 -7.61 2.99 -12.99
C TRP A 41 -8.79 2.40 -12.22
N ALA A 42 -9.12 1.14 -12.52
CA ALA A 42 -10.08 0.35 -11.77
C ALA A 42 -9.46 -1.01 -11.44
N GLY A 43 -9.85 -1.58 -10.31
CA GLY A 43 -9.28 -2.83 -9.87
C GLY A 43 -10.20 -3.63 -8.96
N LYS A 44 -9.77 -4.87 -8.72
CA LYS A 44 -10.35 -5.78 -7.75
C LYS A 44 -9.26 -6.29 -6.83
N GLY A 45 -9.65 -6.57 -5.59
CA GLY A 45 -8.72 -7.08 -4.60
C GLY A 45 -9.37 -7.98 -3.59
N GLN A 46 -8.55 -8.80 -2.97
CA GLN A 46 -8.92 -9.64 -1.85
C GLN A 46 -8.02 -9.35 -0.67
N ALA A 47 -8.62 -9.17 0.51
CA ALA A 47 -7.93 -9.08 1.78
C ALA A 47 -8.27 -10.30 2.63
N TYR A 48 -7.25 -10.99 3.14
CA TYR A 48 -7.43 -12.14 4.02
C TYR A 48 -6.73 -11.91 5.37
N ASN A 49 -7.48 -12.05 6.45
CA ASN A 49 -6.95 -12.16 7.80
C ASN A 49 -7.58 -13.38 8.48
N TRP A 50 -6.82 -14.07 9.34
CA TRP A 50 -7.29 -15.31 9.96
C TRP A 50 -8.52 -15.14 10.88
N ILE A 51 -8.71 -13.94 11.46
CA ILE A 51 -9.87 -13.58 12.29
C ILE A 51 -11.03 -13.11 11.43
N LEU A 52 -10.76 -12.22 10.47
CA LEU A 52 -11.78 -11.54 9.67
C LEU A 52 -12.28 -12.38 8.49
N GLY A 53 -11.55 -13.44 8.14
CA GLY A 53 -11.75 -14.22 6.93
C GLY A 53 -11.32 -13.45 5.68
N SER A 54 -11.91 -13.81 4.55
CA SER A 54 -11.67 -13.17 3.26
C SER A 54 -12.69 -12.06 3.00
N CYS A 55 -12.20 -10.87 2.65
CA CYS A 55 -12.97 -9.73 2.20
C CYS A 55 -12.63 -9.44 0.73
N LYS A 56 -13.62 -9.31 -0.15
CA LYS A 56 -13.42 -8.97 -1.57
C LYS A 56 -13.86 -7.54 -1.83
N TYR A 57 -13.13 -6.84 -2.67
CA TYR A 57 -13.34 -5.43 -2.99
C TYR A 57 -13.21 -5.18 -4.47
N HIS A 58 -13.94 -4.18 -4.96
CA HIS A 58 -13.60 -3.44 -6.16
C HIS A 58 -13.20 -2.02 -5.79
N GLY A 59 -12.45 -1.37 -6.66
CA GLY A 59 -12.00 -0.02 -6.42
C GLY A 59 -11.69 0.73 -7.70
N SER A 60 -11.52 2.02 -7.55
CA SER A 60 -11.06 2.92 -8.60
C SER A 60 -10.06 3.91 -8.03
N GLY A 61 -9.21 4.43 -8.90
CA GLY A 61 -8.28 5.48 -8.52
C GLY A 61 -7.82 6.31 -9.70
N THR A 62 -7.25 7.45 -9.38
CA THR A 62 -6.68 8.38 -10.34
C THR A 62 -5.26 8.71 -9.93
N VAL A 63 -4.34 8.60 -10.88
CA VAL A 63 -2.93 8.94 -10.73
C VAL A 63 -2.68 10.26 -11.44
N SER A 64 -2.10 11.25 -10.75
CA SER A 64 -1.74 12.52 -11.36
C SER A 64 -0.59 12.37 -12.35
N ILE A 65 -0.39 13.38 -13.20
CA ILE A 65 0.82 13.47 -14.02
C ILE A 65 2.03 13.59 -13.08
N PRO A 66 3.11 12.80 -13.26
CA PRO A 66 4.34 12.94 -12.50
C PRO A 66 5.02 14.29 -12.76
N ASP A 67 5.61 14.88 -11.73
CA ASP A 67 6.47 16.06 -11.91
C ASP A 67 7.84 15.68 -12.48
N LYS A 68 8.71 16.69 -12.64
CA LYS A 68 10.08 16.52 -13.17
C LYS A 68 10.96 15.59 -12.35
N ASP A 69 10.63 15.40 -11.07
CA ASP A 69 11.36 14.56 -10.11
C ASP A 69 10.67 13.19 -9.98
N GLY A 70 9.63 12.93 -10.79
CA GLY A 70 8.87 11.68 -10.81
C GLY A 70 7.79 11.60 -9.75
N ASN A 71 7.54 12.65 -8.95
CA ASN A 71 6.55 12.61 -7.88
C ASN A 71 5.14 12.72 -8.44
N PHE A 72 4.21 11.98 -7.86
CA PHE A 72 2.81 12.01 -8.23
C PHE A 72 1.89 11.76 -7.03
N ALA A 73 0.61 12.09 -7.21
CA ALA A 73 -0.44 11.83 -6.24
C ALA A 73 -1.40 10.77 -6.77
N ILE A 74 -1.94 9.98 -5.85
CA ILE A 74 -2.94 8.95 -6.12
C ILE A 74 -4.15 9.25 -5.26
N THR A 75 -5.33 9.23 -5.86
CA THR A 75 -6.58 9.10 -5.11
C THR A 75 -7.13 7.72 -5.39
N VAL A 76 -7.42 6.94 -4.37
CA VAL A 76 -7.96 5.58 -4.50
C VAL A 76 -9.15 5.39 -3.58
N SER A 77 -10.16 4.69 -4.07
CA SER A 77 -11.34 4.27 -3.31
C SER A 77 -11.58 2.78 -3.51
N ALA A 78 -11.94 2.08 -2.45
CA ALA A 78 -12.29 0.67 -2.46
C ALA A 78 -13.63 0.45 -1.77
N TYR A 79 -14.46 -0.40 -2.36
CA TYR A 79 -15.80 -0.74 -1.92
C TYR A 79 -15.89 -2.25 -1.73
N LYS A 80 -16.45 -2.67 -0.60
CA LYS A 80 -16.61 -4.10 -0.29
C LYS A 80 -17.68 -4.71 -1.17
N ASP A 81 -17.31 -5.81 -1.82
CA ASP A 81 -18.24 -6.68 -2.54
C ASP A 81 -18.82 -7.75 -1.62
N SER A 82 -17.97 -8.40 -0.83
CA SER A 82 -18.34 -9.51 0.03
C SER A 82 -17.31 -9.77 1.14
N GLY A 83 -17.70 -10.55 2.15
CA GLY A 83 -16.86 -10.90 3.29
C GLY A 83 -17.59 -10.67 4.62
N SER A 84 -16.83 -10.75 5.71
CA SER A 84 -17.35 -10.48 7.06
C SER A 84 -17.97 -9.08 7.20
N SER A 85 -18.89 -8.93 8.14
CA SER A 85 -19.43 -7.62 8.55
C SER A 85 -18.35 -6.73 9.17
N LEU A 86 -17.26 -7.32 9.68
CA LEU A 86 -16.09 -6.61 10.21
C LEU A 86 -15.18 -6.03 9.11
N CYS A 87 -15.31 -6.51 7.87
CA CYS A 87 -14.61 -5.90 6.73
C CYS A 87 -15.16 -4.48 6.50
N PRO A 88 -14.31 -3.44 6.40
CA PRO A 88 -14.75 -2.08 6.08
C PRO A 88 -15.59 -2.05 4.81
N ASN A 89 -16.71 -1.31 4.81
CA ASN A 89 -17.57 -1.24 3.63
C ASN A 89 -16.98 -0.36 2.52
N HIS A 90 -16.27 0.69 2.90
CA HIS A 90 -15.67 1.66 2.01
C HIS A 90 -14.40 2.23 2.63
N SER A 91 -13.39 2.48 1.80
CA SER A 91 -12.18 3.20 2.20
C SER A 91 -11.72 4.07 1.04
N ALA A 92 -11.35 5.31 1.33
CA ALA A 92 -10.75 6.22 0.37
C ALA A 92 -9.46 6.80 0.96
N LYS A 93 -8.42 6.90 0.14
CA LYS A 93 -7.11 7.42 0.53
C LYS A 93 -6.52 8.27 -0.58
N GLN A 94 -5.81 9.30 -0.15
CA GLN A 94 -4.85 10.01 -0.97
C GLN A 94 -3.45 9.51 -0.59
N LEU A 95 -2.68 9.09 -1.57
CA LEU A 95 -1.32 8.60 -1.41
C LEU A 95 -0.39 9.41 -2.29
N HIS A 96 0.89 9.37 -1.96
CA HIS A 96 1.95 10.01 -2.74
C HIS A 96 2.99 8.96 -3.07
N GLY A 97 3.52 9.06 -4.28
CA GLY A 97 4.55 8.17 -4.75
C GLY A 97 5.52 8.86 -5.68
N VAL A 98 6.55 8.12 -6.04
CA VAL A 98 7.57 8.52 -6.98
C VAL A 98 7.72 7.43 -8.03
N CYS A 99 7.88 7.81 -9.30
CA CYS A 99 8.17 6.87 -10.38
C CYS A 99 9.51 7.21 -11.01
N ILE A 100 10.46 6.28 -10.92
CA ILE A 100 11.82 6.44 -11.46
C ILE A 100 12.17 5.17 -12.23
N ASN A 101 12.53 5.31 -13.50
CA ASN A 101 12.99 4.22 -14.36
C ASN A 101 12.06 3.00 -14.41
N GLY A 102 10.74 3.23 -14.38
CA GLY A 102 9.74 2.15 -14.41
C GLY A 102 9.48 1.48 -13.05
N GLU A 103 10.08 1.99 -11.97
CA GLU A 103 9.75 1.59 -10.59
C GLU A 103 8.87 2.66 -9.95
N VAL A 104 7.69 2.24 -9.48
CA VAL A 104 6.80 3.07 -8.69
C VAL A 104 6.97 2.71 -7.22
N THR A 105 7.26 3.71 -6.39
CA THR A 105 7.29 3.59 -4.94
C THR A 105 6.21 4.49 -4.34
N ILE A 106 5.29 3.91 -3.57
CA ILE A 106 4.29 4.65 -2.80
C ILE A 106 4.63 4.51 -1.32
N HIS A 107 4.93 5.63 -0.67
CA HIS A 107 5.26 5.64 0.75
C HIS A 107 3.99 5.60 1.59
N THR A 108 3.95 4.66 2.53
CA THR A 108 2.77 4.41 3.36
C THR A 108 3.13 3.90 4.75
N GLU A 109 2.17 3.94 5.66
CA GLU A 109 2.26 3.31 6.99
C GLU A 109 1.43 2.01 7.05
N PHE A 110 0.67 1.72 5.99
CA PHE A 110 -0.36 0.69 5.99
C PHE A 110 0.13 -0.70 5.63
N GLY A 111 1.41 -0.90 5.29
CA GLY A 111 1.96 -2.20 4.96
C GLY A 111 2.82 -2.22 3.71
N ASN A 112 3.15 -3.43 3.25
CA ASN A 112 4.03 -3.64 2.10
C ASN A 112 3.27 -4.36 0.99
N LEU A 113 3.37 -3.83 -0.23
CA LEU A 113 2.84 -4.46 -1.43
C LEU A 113 3.96 -4.52 -2.46
N LEU A 114 4.08 -5.66 -3.14
CA LEU A 114 5.00 -5.85 -4.24
C LEU A 114 4.20 -6.27 -5.47
N GLY A 115 4.46 -5.61 -6.58
CA GLY A 115 3.69 -5.82 -7.79
C GLY A 115 4.45 -5.53 -9.06
N THR A 116 3.73 -5.74 -10.15
CA THR A 116 4.17 -5.41 -11.50
C THR A 116 3.08 -4.62 -12.19
N PHE A 117 3.48 -3.73 -13.11
CA PHE A 117 2.54 -2.99 -13.93
C PHE A 117 3.06 -2.78 -15.35
N SER A 118 2.12 -2.60 -16.26
CA SER A 118 2.31 -2.21 -17.66
C SER A 118 1.51 -0.94 -17.94
N GLU A 119 1.48 -0.51 -19.20
CA GLU A 119 0.69 0.64 -19.63
C GLU A 119 -0.81 0.47 -19.33
N HIS A 120 -1.34 -0.75 -19.37
CA HIS A 120 -2.79 -1.00 -19.30
C HIS A 120 -3.25 -1.72 -18.05
N GLU A 121 -2.38 -2.46 -17.38
CA GLU A 121 -2.75 -3.34 -16.27
C GLU A 121 -1.62 -3.54 -15.28
N GLY A 122 -1.95 -4.03 -14.10
CA GLY A 122 -0.99 -4.46 -13.11
C GLY A 122 -1.60 -5.33 -12.03
N ASN A 123 -0.71 -5.90 -11.24
CA ASN A 123 -1.04 -6.81 -10.15
C ASN A 123 -0.08 -6.57 -9.00
N ALA A 124 -0.55 -6.79 -7.77
CA ALA A 124 0.28 -6.67 -6.59
C ALA A 124 -0.21 -7.62 -5.50
N GLN A 125 0.71 -8.01 -4.63
CA GLN A 125 0.41 -8.80 -3.46
C GLN A 125 1.26 -8.36 -2.28
N GLY A 126 0.79 -8.61 -1.07
CA GLY A 126 1.57 -8.32 0.12
C GLY A 126 0.73 -8.35 1.37
N THR A 127 1.07 -7.49 2.32
CA THR A 127 0.47 -7.48 3.66
C THR A 127 0.14 -6.06 4.08
N LEU A 128 -1.08 -5.82 4.53
CA LEU A 128 -1.51 -4.56 5.14
C LEU A 128 -1.65 -4.69 6.65
N TYR A 129 -1.20 -3.69 7.39
CA TYR A 129 -1.39 -3.53 8.82
C TYR A 129 -2.72 -2.80 9.06
N VAL A 130 -3.73 -3.54 9.51
CA VAL A 130 -5.08 -3.00 9.73
C VAL A 130 -5.20 -2.39 11.13
N ALA A 131 -4.55 -3.01 12.12
CA ALA A 131 -4.47 -2.54 13.50
C ALA A 131 -3.23 -3.16 14.18
N PRO A 132 -2.80 -2.67 15.36
CA PRO A 132 -1.71 -3.28 16.11
C PRO A 132 -1.93 -4.80 16.31
N GLY A 133 -1.03 -5.61 15.75
CA GLY A 133 -1.11 -7.08 15.81
C GLY A 133 -2.12 -7.73 14.85
N ILE A 134 -2.74 -6.96 13.93
CA ILE A 134 -3.67 -7.47 12.91
C ILE A 134 -3.16 -7.08 11.52
N ASP A 135 -2.69 -8.07 10.79
CA ASP A 135 -2.28 -7.96 9.40
C ASP A 135 -3.27 -8.68 8.45
N ALA A 136 -3.37 -8.20 7.22
CA ALA A 136 -4.17 -8.82 6.17
C ALA A 136 -3.31 -9.06 4.94
N LYS A 137 -3.31 -10.30 4.43
CA LYS A 137 -2.73 -10.63 3.14
C LYS A 137 -3.59 -10.06 2.04
N ILE A 138 -2.98 -9.31 1.14
CA ILE A 138 -3.66 -8.64 0.04
C ILE A 138 -3.19 -9.20 -1.29
N GLU A 139 -4.14 -9.36 -2.21
CA GLU A 139 -3.90 -9.54 -3.63
C GLU A 139 -4.77 -8.53 -4.38
N ILE A 140 -4.19 -7.80 -5.33
CA ILE A 140 -4.88 -6.82 -6.18
C ILE A 140 -4.54 -7.02 -7.64
N GLN A 141 -5.52 -6.74 -8.49
CA GLN A 141 -5.38 -6.61 -9.93
C GLN A 141 -6.08 -5.32 -10.35
N PHE A 142 -5.44 -4.56 -11.23
CA PHE A 142 -5.94 -3.27 -11.69
C PHE A 142 -5.66 -3.07 -13.17
N GLN A 143 -6.48 -2.25 -13.81
CA GLN A 143 -6.43 -1.94 -15.22
C GLN A 143 -6.84 -0.49 -15.45
N ARG A 144 -6.34 0.12 -16.53
CA ARG A 144 -6.78 1.45 -16.93
C ARG A 144 -8.26 1.45 -17.28
N THR A 145 -8.90 2.58 -17.03
CA THR A 145 -10.23 2.90 -17.54
C THR A 145 -10.10 4.04 -18.52
N GLU A 146 -10.62 3.86 -19.73
CA GLU A 146 -10.66 4.88 -20.79
C GLU A 146 -11.41 6.15 -20.36
#